data_AF-A0A3B0Q469-F1
#
_entry.id   AF-A0A3B0Q469-F1
#
_cell.length_a   1.000
_cell.length_b   1.000
_cell.length_c   1.000
_cell.angle_alpha   90.00
_cell.angle_beta   90.00
_cell.angle_gamma   90.00
#
_symmetry.space_group_name_H-M   'P 1'
#
loop_
_entity.id
_entity.type
_entity.pdbx_description
1 polymer ?
#
loop_
_entity_poly.entity_id
_entity_poly.type
_entity_poly.pdbx_seq_one_letter_code
_entity_poly.pdbx_strand_id
1 'polypeptide(L)' 'MAKKKKTVASNGIAHIHATSNNSIITITDINGNAITW' A
#
# COMPACT_ATOMS: atom_id res chain seq x y z
N MET A 1 0.42 15.46 -21.37
CA MET A 1 -0.24 15.71 -20.07
C MET A 1 0.61 15.09 -18.97
N ALA A 2 1.15 15.89 -18.05
CA ALA A 2 1.91 15.35 -16.93
C ALA A 2 0.95 14.65 -15.94
N LYS A 3 1.20 13.37 -15.61
CA LYS A 3 0.47 12.69 -14.54
C LYS A 3 0.71 13.45 -13.24
N LYS A 4 -0.34 13.96 -12.60
CA LYS A 4 -0.25 14.52 -11.24
C LYS A 4 0.27 13.45 -10.31
N LYS A 5 1.45 13.67 -9.72
CA LYS A 5 2.00 12.80 -8.68
C LYS A 5 1.07 12.86 -7.47
N LYS A 6 0.43 11.73 -7.12
CA LYS A 6 -0.35 11.63 -5.89
C LYS A 6 0.66 11.69 -4.74
N THR A 7 0.62 12.76 -3.95
CA THR A 7 1.45 12.86 -2.74
C THR A 7 0.89 11.88 -1.73
N VAL A 8 1.73 10.92 -1.31
CA VAL A 8 1.39 9.93 -0.29
C VAL A 8 2.11 10.32 1.00
N ALA A 9 1.48 10.08 2.14
CA ALA A 9 2.09 10.33 3.44
C ALA A 9 3.39 9.50 3.60
N SER A 10 4.36 10.06 4.33
CA SER A 10 5.68 9.44 4.53
C SER A 10 5.62 8.15 5.37
N ASN A 11 4.61 8.05 6.24
CA ASN A 11 4.39 6.92 7.12
C ASN A 11 3.11 6.17 6.73
N GLY A 12 3.14 4.84 6.84
CA GLY A 12 2.03 3.96 6.51
C GLY A 12 2.21 2.58 7.13
N ILE A 13 1.34 1.65 6.75
CA ILE A 13 1.32 0.28 7.28
C ILE A 13 1.41 -0.70 6.11
N ALA A 14 2.30 -1.69 6.22
CA ALA A 14 2.38 -2.80 5.28
C ALA A 14 1.68 -4.03 5.89
N HIS A 15 0.62 -4.48 5.24
CA HIS A 15 -0.10 -5.70 5.59
C HIS A 15 0.44 -6.83 4.73
N ILE A 16 1.06 -7.83 5.36
CA ILE A 16 1.64 -8.98 4.66
C ILE A 16 0.79 -10.19 5.00
N HIS A 17 0.07 -10.70 4.01
CA HIS A 17 -0.64 -11.96 4.12
C HIS A 17 0.14 -13.04 3.37
N ALA A 18 0.89 -13.85 4.12
CA ALA A 18 1.68 -14.94 3.58
C ALA A 18 0.99 -16.28 3.86
N THR A 19 0.69 -17.02 2.80
CA THR A 19 0.34 -18.45 2.83
C THR A 19 1.53 -19.27 2.34
N SER A 20 1.43 -20.60 2.38
CA SER A 20 2.49 -21.49 1.88
C SER A 20 2.76 -21.38 0.38
N ASN A 21 1.84 -20.81 -0.40
CA ASN A 21 1.90 -20.74 -1.87
C ASN A 21 1.70 -19.34 -2.44
N ASN A 22 1.43 -18.33 -1.61
CA ASN A 22 1.25 -16.96 -2.06
C ASN A 22 1.64 -15.98 -0.96
N SER A 23 2.01 -14.76 -1.35
CA SER A 23 2.19 -13.64 -0.43
C SER A 23 1.57 -12.40 -1.05
N ILE A 24 0.57 -11.84 -0.40
CA ILE A 24 -0.10 -10.62 -0.82
C ILE A 24 0.33 -9.49 0.11
N ILE A 25 0.82 -8.38 -0.46
CA ILE A 25 1.37 -7.27 0.29
C ILE A 25 0.58 -6.01 -0.02
N THR A 26 -0.26 -5.58 0.92
CA THR A 26 -1.04 -4.35 0.77
C THR A 26 -0.39 -3.23 1.57
N ILE A 27 -0.09 -2.12 0.92
CA ILE A 27 0.39 -0.91 1.59
C ILE A 27 -0.77 0.07 1.77
N THR A 28 -1.01 0.46 3.01
CA THR A 28 -2.05 1.43 3.37
C THR A 28 -1.45 2.67 4.02
N ASP A 29 -2.20 3.78 4.00
CA ASP A 29 -1.93 4.88 4.92
C ASP A 29 -2.32 4.51 6.37
N ILE A 30 -2.09 5.43 7.31
CA ILE A 30 -2.41 5.24 8.74
C ILE A 30 -3.92 5.15 9.02
N ASN A 31 -4.78 5.58 8.09
CA ASN A 31 -6.23 5.52 8.21
C ASN A 31 -6.79 4.23 7.57
N GLY A 32 -5.93 3.38 7.01
CA GLY A 32 -6.30 2.13 6.36
C GLY A 32 -6.67 2.27 4.87
N ASN A 33 -6.46 3.43 4.24
CA ASN A 33 -6.73 3.56 2.80
C ASN A 33 -5.64 2.85 2.00
N ALA A 34 -6.05 1.94 1.12
CA ALA A 34 -5.13 1.22 0.25
C ALA A 34 -4.47 2.17 -0.76
N ILE A 35 -3.13 2.15 -0.78
CA ILE A 35 -2.31 2.89 -1.74
C ILE A 35 -1.96 1.97 -2.92
N THR A 36 -1.54 0.75 -2.61
CA THR A 36 -1.22 -0.33 -3.56
C THR A 36 -1.32 -1.68 -2.88
N TRP A 37 -1.44 -2.73 -3.69
CA TRP A 37 -1.32 -4.14 -3.29
C TRP A 37 -0.34 -4.85 -4.24
#